data_AF-A0A2J6T8N9-F1
#
_entry.id   AF-A0A2J6T8N9-F1
#
_cell.length_a   1.000
_cell.length_b   1.000
_cell.length_c   1.000
_cell.angle_alpha   90.00
_cell.angle_beta   90.00
_cell.angle_gamma   90.00
#
_symmetry.space_group_name_H-M   'P 1'
#
loop_
_entity.id
_entity.type
_entity.pdbx_description
1 polymer ?
#
loop_
_entity_poly.entity_id
_entity_poly.type
_entity_poly.pdbx_seq_one_letter_code
_entity_poly.pdbx_strand_id
1 'polypeptide(L)'
;DTVKDKAQHAVILDKATSDKLYKDVQSYRLITVATLVDRLKINGSLARRCLADLEEKGQIKKVVGHSKLTIYSTTSISPNPLRDNQTKTTNGKVN
;
A
#
# COMPACT_ATOMS: atom_id res chain seq x y z
N ASP A 1 27.96 4.36 -23.39
CA ASP A 1 26.63 4.80 -22.94
C ASP A 1 25.86 3.63 -22.36
N THR A 2 25.77 3.52 -21.03
CA THR A 2 25.02 2.45 -20.37
C THR A 2 23.53 2.81 -20.32
N VAL A 3 22.80 2.38 -21.35
CA VAL A 3 21.34 2.55 -21.44
C VAL A 3 20.69 1.79 -20.28
N LYS A 4 20.22 2.51 -19.27
CA LYS A 4 19.34 1.97 -18.23
C LYS A 4 18.00 1.65 -18.88
N ASP A 5 17.63 0.37 -18.84
CA ASP A 5 16.32 -0.12 -19.27
C ASP A 5 15.20 0.67 -18.57
N LYS A 6 14.27 1.18 -19.36
CA LYS A 6 13.17 2.01 -18.87
C LYS A 6 12.04 1.08 -18.43
N ALA A 7 11.92 0.87 -17.12
CA ALA A 7 10.84 0.06 -16.56
C ALA A 7 9.48 0.64 -16.98
N GLN A 8 8.69 -0.16 -17.71
CA GLN A 8 7.35 0.20 -18.15
C GLN A 8 6.33 -0.27 -17.11
N HIS A 9 5.69 0.68 -16.45
CA HIS A 9 4.67 0.41 -15.43
C HIS A 9 3.27 0.63 -16.00
N ALA A 10 2.36 -0.30 -15.69
CA ALA A 10 0.96 -0.16 -16.07
C ALA A 10 0.29 0.97 -15.27
N VAL A 11 -0.46 1.82 -15.97
CA VAL A 11 -1.21 2.96 -15.39
C VAL A 11 -2.71 2.66 -15.28
N ILE A 12 -3.18 1.60 -15.94
CA ILE A 12 -4.58 1.17 -15.94
C ILE A 12 -4.70 -0.11 -15.12
N LEU A 13 -5.72 -0.17 -14.26
CA LEU A 13 -6.02 -1.35 -13.47
C LEU A 13 -6.91 -2.30 -14.27
N ASP A 14 -6.32 -3.35 -14.84
CA ASP A 14 -7.11 -4.41 -15.49
C ASP A 14 -7.78 -5.31 -14.45
N LYS A 15 -8.87 -5.99 -14.85
CA LYS A 15 -9.54 -6.97 -13.97
C LYS A 15 -8.58 -8.06 -13.49
N ALA A 16 -7.74 -8.58 -14.38
CA ALA A 16 -6.73 -9.58 -14.04
C ALA A 16 -5.71 -9.08 -12.99
N THR A 17 -5.31 -7.82 -13.06
CA THR A 17 -4.37 -7.22 -12.10
C THR A 17 -5.04 -6.95 -10.76
N SER A 18 -6.34 -6.60 -10.78
CA SER A 18 -7.16 -6.44 -9.58
C SER A 18 -7.26 -7.76 -8.82
N ASP A 19 -7.59 -8.85 -9.50
CA ASP A 19 -7.72 -10.18 -8.87
C ASP A 19 -6.38 -10.67 -8.28
N LYS A 20 -5.27 -10.37 -8.95
CA LYS A 20 -3.91 -10.65 -8.44
C LYS A 20 -3.59 -9.82 -7.20
N LEU A 21 -3.86 -8.51 -7.23
CA LEU A 21 -3.67 -7.60 -6.10
C LEU A 21 -4.35 -8.16 -4.84
N TYR A 22 -5.62 -8.57 -4.92
CA TYR A 22 -6.34 -9.10 -3.76
C TYR A 22 -5.71 -10.38 -3.18
N LYS A 23 -5.23 -11.30 -4.04
CA LYS A 23 -4.56 -12.54 -3.59
C LYS A 23 -3.19 -12.25 -2.98
N ASP A 24 -2.41 -11.41 -3.64
CA ASP A 24 -1.05 -11.08 -3.24
C ASP A 24 -1.02 -10.31 -1.92
N VAL A 25 -1.94 -9.36 -1.76
CA VAL A 25 -2.07 -8.56 -0.53
C VAL A 25 -2.32 -9.44 0.69
N GLN A 26 -3.12 -10.50 0.58
CA GLN A 26 -3.37 -11.43 1.70
C GLN A 26 -2.14 -12.27 2.06
N SER A 27 -1.27 -12.56 1.09
CA SER A 27 -0.03 -13.30 1.32
C SER A 27 1.06 -12.44 1.96
N TYR A 28 1.05 -11.13 1.72
CA TYR A 28 2.12 -10.24 2.17
C TYR A 28 2.01 -9.87 3.65
N ARG A 29 3.09 -10.11 4.39
CA ARG A 29 3.23 -9.62 5.77
C ARG A 29 3.54 -8.12 5.84
N LEU A 30 4.22 -7.58 4.83
CA LEU A 30 4.57 -6.17 4.70
C LEU A 30 4.03 -5.62 3.40
N ILE A 31 3.20 -4.58 3.48
CA ILE A 31 2.56 -3.96 2.32
C ILE A 31 2.97 -2.48 2.28
N THR A 32 3.59 -2.07 1.18
CA THR A 32 3.99 -0.68 0.90
C THR A 32 3.80 -0.36 -0.58
N VAL A 33 3.92 0.93 -0.96
CA VAL A 33 3.88 1.34 -2.38
C VAL A 33 4.96 0.63 -3.20
N ALA A 34 6.19 0.52 -2.66
CA ALA A 34 7.31 -0.10 -3.35
C ALA A 34 7.04 -1.58 -3.66
N THR A 35 6.52 -2.34 -2.68
CA THR A 35 6.20 -3.76 -2.88
C THR A 35 5.18 -3.99 -3.99
N LEU A 36 4.20 -3.09 -4.14
CA LEU A 36 3.21 -3.20 -5.22
C LEU A 36 3.80 -2.83 -6.59
N VAL A 37 4.65 -1.80 -6.65
CA VAL A 37 5.33 -1.39 -7.90
C VAL A 37 6.24 -2.51 -8.41
N ASP A 38 7.00 -3.16 -7.51
CA ASP A 38 7.94 -4.22 -7.90
C ASP A 38 7.23 -5.49 -8.39
N ARG A 39 6.13 -5.88 -7.72
CA ARG A 39 5.42 -7.15 -7.95
C ARG A 39 4.37 -7.05 -9.04
N LEU A 40 3.48 -6.07 -8.95
CA LEU A 40 2.36 -5.91 -9.88
C LEU A 40 2.73 -5.04 -11.09
N LYS A 41 3.93 -4.44 -11.09
CA LYS A 41 4.42 -3.56 -12.16
C LYS A 41 3.46 -2.40 -12.44
N ILE A 42 2.78 -1.91 -11.40
CA ILE A 42 1.87 -0.77 -11.47
C ILE A 42 2.58 0.52 -11.10
N ASN A 43 2.04 1.66 -11.57
CA ASN A 43 2.55 2.97 -11.16
C ASN A 43 2.30 3.22 -9.66
N GLY A 44 3.21 3.94 -9.01
CA GLY A 44 3.13 4.26 -7.58
C GLY A 44 1.91 5.11 -7.21
N SER A 45 1.40 5.95 -8.13
CA SER A 45 0.15 6.68 -7.93
C SER A 45 -1.06 5.75 -7.79
N LEU A 46 -1.13 4.73 -8.66
CA LEU A 46 -2.18 3.73 -8.65
C LEU A 46 -2.08 2.85 -7.40
N ALA A 47 -0.87 2.42 -7.05
CA ALA A 47 -0.62 1.64 -5.84
C ALA A 47 -1.13 2.37 -4.58
N ARG A 48 -0.92 3.68 -4.45
CA ARG A 48 -1.45 4.46 -3.32
C ARG A 48 -2.98 4.44 -3.28
N ARG A 49 -3.64 4.54 -4.44
CA ARG A 49 -5.10 4.48 -4.52
C ARG A 49 -5.62 3.10 -4.13
N CYS A 50 -5.00 2.04 -4.66
CA CYS A 50 -5.34 0.66 -4.31
C CYS A 50 -5.19 0.40 -2.81
N LEU A 51 -4.13 0.91 -2.16
CA LEU A 51 -3.95 0.78 -0.72
C LEU A 51 -5.07 1.46 0.07
N ALA A 52 -5.50 2.65 -0.35
CA ALA A 52 -6.63 3.35 0.27
C ALA A 52 -7.94 2.55 0.12
N ASP A 53 -8.21 2.02 -1.07
CA ASP A 53 -9.42 1.21 -1.32
C ASP A 53 -9.40 -0.11 -0.52
N LEU A 54 -8.23 -0.72 -0.32
CA LEU A 54 -8.05 -1.93 0.49
C LEU A 54 -8.18 -1.65 1.99
N GLU A 55 -7.73 -0.47 2.43
CA GLU A 55 -7.88 0.04 3.80
C GLU A 55 -9.37 0.31 4.11
N GLU A 56 -10.10 0.95 3.19
CA GLU A 56 -11.54 1.19 3.33
C GLU A 56 -12.35 -0.12 3.39
N LYS A 57 -11.94 -1.12 2.62
CA LYS A 57 -12.54 -2.48 2.66
C LYS A 57 -12.14 -3.29 3.89
N GLY A 58 -11.23 -2.79 4.73
CA GLY A 58 -10.78 -3.45 5.96
C GLY A 58 -9.86 -4.67 5.75
N GLN A 59 -9.33 -4.87 4.54
CA GLN A 59 -8.45 -6.02 4.24
C GLN A 59 -7.03 -5.81 4.77
N ILE A 60 -6.59 -4.56 4.84
CA ILE A 60 -5.28 -4.16 5.37
C ILE A 60 -5.45 -3.09 6.43
N LYS A 61 -4.54 -3.06 7.40
CA LYS A 61 -4.48 -2.03 8.44
C LYS A 61 -3.22 -1.21 8.28
N LYS A 62 -3.35 0.11 8.32
CA LYS A 62 -2.22 1.02 8.39
C LYS A 62 -1.53 0.90 9.75
N VAL A 63 -0.22 0.64 9.73
CA VAL A 63 0.60 0.53 10.94
C VAL A 63 1.27 1.87 11.23
N VAL A 64 1.92 2.46 10.21
CA VAL A 64 2.66 3.72 10.33
C VAL A 64 2.38 4.57 9.09
N GLY A 65 2.12 5.86 9.31
CA GLY A 65 2.03 6.87 8.25
C GLY A 65 3.09 7.94 8.41
N HIS A 66 4.07 7.95 7.50
CA HIS A 66 5.04 9.04 7.36
C HIS A 66 4.86 9.72 6.00
N SER A 67 5.30 10.96 5.85
CA SER A 67 5.16 11.74 4.61
C SER A 67 5.77 11.05 3.38
N LYS A 68 6.82 10.25 3.60
CA LYS A 68 7.58 9.54 2.55
C LYS A 68 7.31 8.04 2.49
N LEU A 69 6.69 7.46 3.51
CA LEU A 69 6.53 6.01 3.63
C LEU A 69 5.25 5.68 4.40
N THR A 70 4.39 4.89 3.79
CA THR A 70 3.21 4.34 4.45
C THR A 70 3.35 2.84 4.54
N ILE A 71 3.25 2.31 5.76
CA ILE A 71 3.40 0.89 6.05
C ILE A 71 2.04 0.31 6.42
N TYR A 72 1.67 -0.75 5.72
CA TYR A 72 0.47 -1.53 5.93
C TYR A 72 0.81 -2.97 6.31
N SER A 73 -0.10 -3.60 7.06
CA SER A 73 -0.05 -5.02 7.41
C SER A 73 -1.40 -5.68 7.14
N THR A 74 -1.42 -6.98 6.85
CA THR A 74 -2.65 -7.76 6.69
C THR A 74 -3.43 -7.88 8.00
N THR A 75 -4.75 -7.85 7.90
CA THR A 75 -5.66 -8.06 9.03
C THR A 75 -5.84 -9.57 9.27
N SER A 76 -4.81 -10.25 9.79
CA SER A 76 -4.96 -11.59 10.38
C SER A 76 -5.06 -11.54 11.92
N ILE A 77 -5.00 -10.34 12.49
CA ILE A 77 -5.14 -10.10 13.92
C ILE A 77 -6.60 -9.71 14.14
N SER A 78 -7.28 -10.46 15.02
CA SER A 78 -8.64 -10.14 15.49
C SER A 78 -8.77 -8.63 15.78
N PRO A 79 -9.96 -8.04 15.60
CA PRO A 79 -10.16 -6.64 15.91
C PRO A 79 -9.84 -6.43 17.39
N ASN A 80 -8.63 -5.93 17.68
CA ASN A 80 -8.24 -5.52 19.01
C ASN A 80 -8.55 -4.02 19.10
N PRO A 81 -9.66 -3.64 19.78
CA PRO A 81 -10.18 -2.27 19.79
C PRO A 81 -9.24 -1.25 20.47
N LEU A 82 -8.11 -1.70 21.02
CA LEU A 82 -7.12 -0.85 21.70
C LEU A 82 -6.03 -0.28 20.77
N ARG A 83 -5.99 -0.65 19.48
CA ARG A 83 -4.92 -0.22 18.53
C ARG A 83 -5.29 0.96 17.63
N ASP A 84 -6.47 1.57 17.82
CA ASP A 84 -6.96 2.63 16.92
C ASP A 84 -6.53 4.05 17.36
N ASN A 85 -5.75 4.16 18.44
CA ASN A 85 -5.30 5.43 19.02
C ASN A 85 -3.77 5.70 18.93
N GLN A 86 -3.04 5.13 17.96
CA GLN A 86 -1.59 5.43 17.79
C GLN A 86 -1.17 6.08 16.46
N THR A 87 -2.08 6.43 15.54
CA THR A 87 -1.71 7.29 14.39
C THR A 87 -2.11 8.77 14.56
N LYS A 88 -2.60 9.16 15.74
CA LYS A 88 -2.62 10.56 16.17
C LYS A 88 -1.33 10.90 16.92
N THR A 89 -0.20 10.92 16.21
CA THR A 89 0.97 11.68 16.68
C THR A 89 1.48 12.55 15.55
N THR A 90 1.33 13.87 15.76
CA THR A 90 2.18 14.98 15.31
C THR A 90 2.62 14.97 13.84
N ASN A 91 2.19 15.94 13.04
CA ASN A 91 2.89 17.21 13.11
C ASN A 91 1.95 18.40 13.05
N GLY A 92 2.09 19.24 14.08
CA GLY A 92 1.60 20.59 14.08
C GLY A 92 2.09 21.34 12.85
N LYS A 93 1.20 22.18 12.37
CA LYS A 93 1.45 23.32 11.50
C LYS A 93 2.70 24.08 11.97
N VAL A 94 3.73 24.15 11.14
CA VAL A 94 4.74 25.21 11.20
C VAL A 94 5.07 25.65 9.77
N ASN A 95 4.57 26.85 9.46
CA ASN A 95 4.88 27.78 8.36
C ASN A 95 5.06 27.23 6.94
#